data_AF-A0A6C0FES1-F1
#
_entry.id   AF-A0A6C0FES1-F1
#
_cell.length_a   1.000
_cell.length_b   1.000
_cell.length_c   1.000
_cell.angle_alpha   90.00
_cell.angle_beta   90.00
_cell.angle_gamma   90.00
#
_symmetry.space_group_name_H-M   'P 1'
#
loop_
_entity.id
_entity.type
_entity.pdbx_description
1 polymer ?
#
loop_
_entity_poly.entity_id
_entity_poly.type
_entity_poly.pdbx_seq_one_letter_code
_entity_poly.pdbx_strand_id
1 'polypeptide(L)'
;MKIDQDIIQRVKVAGIFCLQFYKVVTGTLLSLFVPQACYEPISDGSDIVRSDEVVRICTLTQNFENNEIYHRLTLYWNSISFLCFIYCYVLELKRESWAIKYLDIDNDKPDNSLKEIIIQEPVLDKKMDRLNRLYFYGLSTTSVVYAINVLMMINVLYQDYHSMSTISCFISFTLLVQMKLYNSLSVAYQSVKNDKMMSAFMSEFVSFNVLDKDYILDKQNGPDNSNDSNDSNDSNESIVPKPTNNP
;
A
#
# COMPACT_ATOMS: atom_id res chain seq x y z
N MET A 1 -16.78 -8.90 -30.20
CA MET A 1 -15.96 -9.33 -29.04
C MET A 1 -16.35 -8.44 -27.88
N LYS A 2 -17.17 -8.93 -26.94
CA LYS A 2 -17.54 -8.15 -25.75
C LYS A 2 -16.26 -8.05 -24.91
N ILE A 3 -15.75 -6.83 -24.73
CA ILE A 3 -14.69 -6.60 -23.75
C ILE A 3 -15.29 -7.01 -22.40
N ASP A 4 -14.73 -8.05 -21.80
CA ASP A 4 -15.19 -8.55 -20.52
C ASP A 4 -15.00 -7.46 -19.47
N GLN A 5 -16.05 -7.22 -18.68
CA GLN A 5 -15.98 -6.26 -17.58
C GLN A 5 -14.83 -6.60 -16.62
N ASP A 6 -14.49 -7.89 -16.51
CA ASP A 6 -13.37 -8.40 -15.74
C ASP A 6 -12.01 -7.90 -16.25
N ILE A 7 -11.82 -7.78 -17.57
CA ILE A 7 -10.59 -7.23 -18.15
C ILE A 7 -10.49 -5.74 -17.82
N ILE A 8 -11.60 -5.00 -17.89
CA ILE A 8 -11.65 -3.59 -17.53
C ILE A 8 -11.34 -3.38 -16.05
N GLN A 9 -11.89 -4.23 -15.17
CA GLN A 9 -11.64 -4.17 -13.73
C GLN A 9 -10.18 -4.50 -13.40
N ARG A 10 -9.60 -5.55 -14.00
CA ARG A 10 -8.18 -5.90 -13.81
C ARG A 10 -7.25 -4.79 -14.26
N VAL A 11 -7.53 -4.15 -15.40
CA VAL A 11 -6.74 -3.01 -15.90
C VAL A 11 -6.85 -1.81 -14.96
N LYS A 12 -8.04 -1.51 -14.42
CA LYS A 12 -8.22 -0.44 -13.43
C LYS A 12 -7.40 -0.70 -12.16
N VAL A 13 -7.48 -1.91 -11.61
CA VAL A 13 -6.73 -2.29 -10.40
C VAL A 13 -5.22 -2.24 -10.65
N ALA A 14 -4.75 -2.76 -11.78
CA ALA A 14 -3.34 -2.67 -12.17
C ALA A 14 -2.87 -1.21 -12.31
N GLY A 15 -3.69 -0.35 -12.91
CA GLY A 15 -3.40 1.09 -13.03
C GLY A 15 -3.29 1.79 -11.68
N ILE A 16 -4.21 1.50 -10.74
CA ILE A 16 -4.17 2.05 -9.37
C ILE A 16 -2.90 1.59 -8.65
N PHE A 17 -2.55 0.30 -8.77
CA PHE A 17 -1.33 -0.25 -8.19
C PHE A 17 -0.07 0.41 -8.76
N CYS A 18 0.03 0.55 -10.09
CA CYS A 18 1.16 1.23 -10.74
C CYS A 18 1.30 2.69 -10.28
N LEU A 19 0.19 3.41 -10.12
CA LEU A 19 0.22 4.78 -9.60
C LEU A 19 0.70 4.84 -8.14
N GLN A 20 0.28 3.89 -7.30
CA GLN A 20 0.75 3.80 -5.91
C GLN A 20 2.24 3.46 -5.84
N PHE A 21 2.71 2.57 -6.71
CA PHE A 21 4.13 2.23 -6.81
C PHE A 21 4.96 3.42 -7.31
N TYR A 22 4.50 4.11 -8.36
CA TYR A 22 5.13 5.32 -8.89
C TYR A 22 5.32 6.38 -7.81
N LYS A 23 4.26 6.69 -7.02
CA LYS A 23 4.34 7.67 -5.92
C LYS A 23 5.46 7.34 -4.94
N VAL A 24 5.59 6.05 -4.57
CA VAL A 24 6.62 5.60 -3.62
C VAL A 24 8.01 5.70 -4.25
N VAL A 25 8.19 5.25 -5.49
CA VAL A 25 9.49 5.31 -6.18
C VAL A 25 9.96 6.76 -6.30
N THR A 26 9.15 7.65 -6.86
CA THR A 26 9.57 9.05 -7.11
C THR A 26 9.71 9.87 -5.82
N GLY A 27 8.93 9.55 -4.79
CA GLY A 27 8.99 10.26 -3.51
C GLY A 27 10.02 9.72 -2.52
N THR A 28 10.57 8.52 -2.72
CA THR A 28 11.65 7.98 -1.86
C THR A 28 13.02 8.14 -2.51
N LEU A 29 13.14 7.98 -3.83
CA LEU A 29 14.36 8.18 -4.61
C LEU A 29 14.50 9.65 -5.08
N LEU A 30 14.34 10.59 -4.14
CA LEU A 30 14.30 12.03 -4.41
C LEU A 30 15.58 12.55 -5.10
N SER A 31 16.76 12.12 -4.66
CA SER A 31 18.05 12.52 -5.26
C SER A 31 18.19 12.11 -6.73
N LEU A 32 17.45 11.09 -7.17
CA LEU A 32 17.46 10.63 -8.54
C LEU A 32 16.42 11.36 -9.40
N PHE A 33 15.17 11.47 -8.91
CA PHE A 33 14.04 11.96 -9.69
C PHE A 33 13.78 13.47 -9.56
N VAL A 34 14.27 14.13 -8.52
CA VAL A 34 14.19 15.59 -8.39
C VAL A 34 15.25 16.21 -9.30
N PRO A 35 14.90 17.16 -10.18
CA PRO A 35 15.86 17.76 -11.11
C PRO A 35 16.88 18.61 -10.36
N GLN A 36 18.17 18.27 -10.50
CA GLN A 36 19.30 18.96 -9.86
C GLN A 36 20.08 19.81 -10.87
N ALA A 37 20.88 20.74 -10.37
CA ALA A 37 21.77 21.55 -11.19
C ALA A 37 23.05 20.80 -11.54
N CYS A 38 23.39 20.75 -12.82
CA CYS A 38 24.67 20.29 -13.33
C CYS A 38 25.38 21.45 -14.01
N TYR A 39 26.62 21.69 -13.63
CA TYR A 39 27.50 22.70 -14.23
C TYR A 39 28.40 22.01 -15.26
N GLU A 40 28.35 22.49 -16.49
CA GLU A 40 29.29 22.05 -17.52
C GLU A 40 30.17 23.21 -17.99
N PRO A 41 31.48 22.95 -18.20
CA PRO A 41 32.33 23.91 -18.87
C PRO A 41 31.88 24.09 -20.31
N ILE A 42 31.82 25.34 -20.78
CA ILE A 42 31.55 25.64 -22.19
C ILE A 42 32.74 25.14 -23.02
N SER A 43 32.60 23.95 -23.62
CA SER A 43 33.49 23.48 -24.68
C SER A 43 32.87 23.83 -26.02
N ASP A 44 33.02 25.10 -26.42
CA ASP A 44 32.59 25.56 -27.74
C ASP A 44 33.68 25.22 -28.77
N GLY A 45 34.07 23.93 -28.87
CA GLY A 45 35.04 23.39 -29.85
C GLY A 45 36.39 24.11 -29.97
N SER A 46 36.70 25.02 -29.05
CA SER A 46 37.81 25.94 -29.08
C SER A 46 38.65 25.73 -27.83
N ASP A 47 39.97 25.74 -27.99
CA ASP A 47 40.96 25.49 -26.93
C ASP A 47 40.97 26.58 -25.83
N ILE A 48 40.00 27.50 -25.84
CA ILE A 48 39.85 28.57 -24.86
C ILE A 48 38.75 28.17 -23.89
N VAL A 49 39.15 27.65 -22.74
CA VAL A 49 38.25 27.40 -21.60
C VAL A 49 37.74 28.76 -21.11
N ARG A 50 36.51 29.12 -21.49
CA ARG A 50 35.81 30.26 -20.91
C ARG A 50 35.27 29.82 -19.54
N SER A 51 35.56 30.58 -18.48
CA SER A 51 35.08 30.32 -17.12
C SER A 51 33.56 30.52 -16.91
N ASP A 52 32.79 30.69 -17.98
CA ASP A 52 31.33 30.76 -17.89
C ASP A 52 30.78 29.33 -17.83
N GLU A 53 30.13 28.97 -16.73
CA GLU A 53 29.48 27.67 -16.55
C GLU A 53 28.03 27.74 -17.02
N VAL A 54 27.61 26.81 -17.87
CA VAL A 54 26.19 26.68 -18.24
C VAL A 54 25.52 25.77 -17.22
N VAL A 55 24.47 26.30 -16.57
CA VAL A 55 23.63 25.54 -15.65
C VAL A 55 22.58 24.78 -16.45
N ARG A 56 22.59 23.45 -16.37
CA ARG A 56 21.57 22.57 -16.97
C ARG A 56 20.97 21.62 -15.94
N ILE A 57 19.82 21.05 -16.27
CA ILE A 57 19.23 19.97 -15.46
C ILE A 57 20.04 18.70 -15.66
N CYS A 58 20.47 18.08 -14.57
CA CYS A 58 21.15 16.80 -14.62
C CYS A 58 20.26 15.69 -15.20
N THR A 59 20.83 14.82 -16.01
CA THR A 59 20.18 13.57 -16.41
C THR A 59 20.15 12.57 -15.24
N LEU A 60 19.27 11.56 -15.30
CA LEU A 60 19.20 10.52 -14.27
C LEU A 60 20.55 9.82 -14.04
N THR A 61 21.30 9.55 -15.12
CA THR A 61 22.63 8.94 -15.03
C THR A 61 23.63 9.85 -14.32
N GLN A 62 23.60 11.15 -14.60
CA GLN A 62 24.48 12.11 -13.92
C GLN A 62 24.13 12.24 -12.42
N ASN A 63 22.84 12.25 -12.08
CA ASN A 63 22.41 12.20 -10.68
C ASN A 63 22.89 10.90 -10.01
N PHE A 64 22.85 9.76 -10.71
CA PHE A 64 23.28 8.49 -10.14
C PHE A 64 24.82 8.41 -9.95
N GLU A 65 25.58 8.94 -10.89
CA GLU A 65 27.05 8.86 -10.92
C GLU A 65 27.75 10.04 -10.23
N ASN A 66 27.01 10.93 -9.57
CA ASN A 66 27.60 12.03 -8.83
C ASN A 66 28.47 11.49 -7.67
N ASN A 67 29.77 11.78 -7.76
CA ASN A 67 30.81 11.27 -6.85
C ASN A 67 30.90 12.03 -5.53
N GLU A 68 30.09 13.08 -5.34
CA GLU A 68 30.05 13.80 -4.08
C GLU A 68 29.62 12.88 -2.93
N ILE A 69 30.37 12.93 -1.84
CA ILE A 69 30.19 12.04 -0.69
C ILE A 69 28.78 12.19 -0.11
N TYR A 70 28.28 13.42 0.01
CA TYR A 70 26.96 13.71 0.57
C TYR A 70 25.84 13.22 -0.32
N HIS A 71 25.93 13.47 -1.63
CA HIS A 71 24.96 13.00 -2.61
C HIS A 71 24.89 11.48 -2.65
N ARG A 72 26.04 10.80 -2.66
CA ARG A 72 26.11 9.33 -2.61
C ARG A 72 25.51 8.75 -1.33
N LEU A 73 25.76 9.38 -0.18
CA LEU A 73 25.14 8.98 1.09
C LEU A 73 23.61 9.16 1.04
N THR A 74 23.14 10.28 0.47
CA THR A 74 21.72 10.57 0.30
C THR A 74 21.06 9.53 -0.62
N LEU A 75 21.72 9.13 -1.70
CA LEU A 75 21.23 8.09 -2.62
C LEU A 75 21.10 6.72 -1.92
N TYR A 76 22.07 6.35 -1.06
CA TYR A 76 21.94 5.14 -0.24
C TYR A 76 20.78 5.24 0.74
N TRP A 77 20.58 6.39 1.39
CA TRP A 77 19.45 6.58 2.30
C TRP A 77 18.09 6.58 1.58
N ASN A 78 18.01 7.19 0.39
CA ASN A 78 16.88 7.08 -0.53
C ASN A 78 16.53 5.62 -0.82
N SER A 79 17.55 4.80 -1.13
CA SER A 79 17.38 3.37 -1.39
C SER A 79 16.88 2.61 -0.17
N ILE A 80 17.41 2.91 1.02
CA ILE A 80 16.94 2.34 2.30
C ILE A 80 15.49 2.72 2.55
N SER A 81 15.14 3.99 2.38
CA SER A 81 13.76 4.48 2.53
C SER A 81 12.80 3.77 1.59
N PHE A 82 13.18 3.61 0.31
CA PHE A 82 12.40 2.85 -0.66
C PHE A 82 12.18 1.40 -0.21
N LEU A 83 13.24 0.71 0.24
CA LEU A 83 13.15 -0.66 0.74
C LEU A 83 12.25 -0.77 1.98
N CYS A 84 12.26 0.21 2.89
CA CYS A 84 11.33 0.25 4.03
C CYS A 84 9.87 0.34 3.58
N PHE A 85 9.57 1.12 2.53
CA PHE A 85 8.23 1.15 1.94
C PHE A 85 7.84 -0.18 1.29
N ILE A 86 8.76 -0.84 0.58
CA ILE A 86 8.53 -2.19 0.05
C ILE A 86 8.23 -3.18 1.18
N TYR A 87 8.99 -3.12 2.27
CA TYR A 87 8.73 -3.96 3.44
C TYR A 87 7.36 -3.69 4.07
N CYS A 88 6.96 -2.42 4.20
CA CYS A 88 5.62 -2.06 4.66
C CYS A 88 4.51 -2.63 3.75
N TYR A 89 4.69 -2.60 2.44
CA TYR A 89 3.75 -3.24 1.50
C TYR A 89 3.64 -4.75 1.71
N VAL A 90 4.76 -5.43 1.98
CA VAL A 90 4.73 -6.88 2.28
C VAL A 90 3.97 -7.15 3.58
N LEU A 91 4.15 -6.33 4.61
CA LEU A 91 3.38 -6.43 5.85
C LEU A 91 1.89 -6.20 5.62
N GLU A 92 1.56 -5.21 4.80
CA GLU A 92 0.19 -4.89 4.41
C GLU A 92 -0.47 -6.07 3.69
N LEU A 93 0.18 -6.65 2.67
CA LEU A 93 -0.34 -7.82 1.94
C LEU A 93 -0.52 -9.04 2.85
N LYS A 94 0.40 -9.29 3.78
CA LYS A 94 0.25 -10.38 4.77
C LYS A 94 -0.93 -10.13 5.71
N ARG A 95 -1.16 -8.87 6.09
CA ARG A 95 -2.28 -8.47 6.95
C ARG A 95 -3.61 -8.67 6.23
N GLU A 96 -3.72 -8.21 4.98
CA GLU A 96 -4.93 -8.38 4.14
C GLU A 96 -5.23 -9.85 3.86
N SER A 97 -4.22 -10.64 3.45
CA SER A 97 -4.40 -12.07 3.18
C SER A 97 -4.88 -12.85 4.40
N TRP A 98 -4.45 -12.44 5.61
CA TRP A 98 -4.96 -13.01 6.83
C TRP A 98 -6.40 -12.55 7.13
N ALA A 99 -6.72 -11.28 6.93
CA ALA A 99 -8.08 -10.76 7.14
C ALA A 99 -9.10 -11.51 6.27
N ILE A 100 -8.84 -11.61 4.97
CA ILE A 100 -9.73 -12.26 3.98
C ILE A 100 -9.94 -13.74 4.30
N LYS A 101 -8.96 -14.42 4.91
CA LYS A 101 -9.07 -15.85 5.22
C LYS A 101 -9.96 -16.15 6.42
N TYR A 102 -10.09 -15.22 7.35
CA TYR A 102 -10.69 -15.49 8.67
C TYR A 102 -11.85 -14.56 9.00
N LEU A 103 -11.99 -13.44 8.29
CA LEU A 103 -12.96 -12.40 8.55
C LEU A 103 -13.72 -12.05 7.27
N ASP A 104 -14.97 -11.67 7.44
CA ASP A 104 -15.87 -11.23 6.37
C ASP A 104 -16.53 -9.88 6.75
N ILE A 105 -17.16 -9.23 5.77
CA ILE A 105 -17.80 -7.91 5.89
C ILE A 105 -19.31 -8.07 5.73
N ASP A 106 -20.05 -7.71 6.78
CA ASP A 106 -21.50 -7.77 6.87
C ASP A 106 -22.09 -6.35 7.03
N ASN A 107 -22.67 -5.80 5.97
CA ASN A 107 -23.20 -4.42 6.00
C ASN A 107 -24.36 -4.21 7.00
N ASP A 108 -24.97 -5.29 7.50
CA ASP A 108 -26.05 -5.21 8.48
C ASP A 108 -25.55 -5.08 9.93
N LYS A 109 -24.22 -5.16 10.15
CA LYS A 109 -23.60 -5.08 11.47
C LYS A 109 -22.67 -3.88 11.63
N PRO A 110 -22.61 -3.29 12.84
CA PRO A 110 -21.74 -2.15 13.10
C PRO A 110 -20.25 -2.55 13.05
N ASP A 111 -19.38 -1.64 12.60
CA ASP A 111 -17.92 -1.86 12.49
C ASP A 111 -17.22 -2.27 13.80
N ASN A 112 -17.85 -2.01 14.95
CA ASN A 112 -17.31 -2.36 16.27
C ASN A 112 -17.61 -3.82 16.68
N SER A 113 -18.47 -4.52 15.95
CA SER A 113 -18.92 -5.87 16.32
C SER A 113 -17.83 -6.93 16.28
N LEU A 114 -16.75 -6.72 15.50
CA LEU A 114 -15.62 -7.65 15.44
C LEU A 114 -15.03 -7.92 16.83
N LYS A 115 -14.92 -6.89 17.66
CA LYS A 115 -14.30 -7.00 18.99
C LYS A 115 -15.05 -7.96 19.91
N GLU A 116 -16.38 -7.96 19.86
CA GLU A 116 -17.20 -8.83 20.71
C GLU A 116 -17.14 -10.30 20.28
N ILE A 117 -16.97 -10.53 18.97
CA ILE A 117 -16.91 -11.87 18.38
C ILE A 117 -15.50 -12.45 18.54
N ILE A 118 -14.45 -11.65 18.33
CA ILE A 118 -13.07 -12.15 18.31
C ILE A 118 -12.56 -12.56 19.70
N ILE A 119 -13.10 -11.97 20.78
CA ILE A 119 -12.81 -12.37 22.17
C ILE A 119 -13.17 -13.85 22.42
N GLN A 120 -14.13 -14.40 21.67
CA GLN A 120 -14.54 -15.80 21.79
C GLN A 120 -13.49 -16.76 21.16
N GLU A 121 -12.57 -16.24 20.35
CA GLU A 121 -11.54 -16.99 19.62
C GLU A 121 -10.13 -16.46 19.95
N PRO A 122 -9.55 -16.80 21.13
CA PRO A 122 -8.31 -16.18 21.62
C PRO A 122 -7.08 -16.45 20.73
N VAL A 123 -7.11 -17.52 19.93
CA VAL A 123 -6.04 -17.83 18.96
C VAL A 123 -6.02 -16.82 17.81
N LEU A 124 -7.21 -16.41 17.36
CA LEU A 124 -7.37 -15.48 16.24
C LEU A 124 -7.06 -14.04 16.70
N ASP A 125 -7.57 -13.67 17.87
CA ASP A 125 -7.32 -12.38 18.52
C ASP A 125 -5.82 -12.09 18.69
N LYS A 126 -5.07 -13.02 19.31
CA LYS A 126 -3.62 -12.87 19.52
C LYS A 126 -2.84 -12.73 18.20
N LYS A 127 -3.31 -13.37 17.13
CA LYS A 127 -2.68 -13.30 15.81
C LYS A 127 -3.00 -11.97 15.13
N MET A 128 -4.23 -11.48 15.23
CA MET A 128 -4.64 -10.14 14.77
C MET A 128 -3.78 -9.06 15.43
N ASP A 129 -3.68 -9.11 16.76
CA ASP A 129 -2.89 -8.16 17.56
C ASP A 129 -1.43 -8.11 17.14
N ARG A 130 -0.83 -9.28 16.93
CA ARG A 130 0.56 -9.38 16.46
C ARG A 130 0.73 -8.74 15.09
N LEU A 131 -0.19 -8.96 14.16
CA LEU A 131 -0.14 -8.39 12.81
C LEU A 131 -0.35 -6.87 12.85
N ASN A 132 -1.33 -6.38 13.60
CA ASN A 132 -1.63 -4.95 13.74
C ASN A 132 -0.47 -4.19 14.40
N ARG A 133 0.10 -4.73 15.48
CA ARG A 133 1.29 -4.14 16.13
C ARG A 133 2.49 -4.13 15.19
N LEU A 134 2.78 -5.23 14.51
CA LEU A 134 3.90 -5.32 13.56
C LEU A 134 3.75 -4.30 12.42
N TYR A 135 2.54 -4.14 11.88
CA TYR A 135 2.24 -3.16 10.85
C TYR A 135 2.42 -1.72 11.36
N PHE A 136 1.91 -1.41 12.55
CA PHE A 136 2.07 -0.09 13.18
C PHE A 136 3.55 0.27 13.43
N TYR A 137 4.34 -0.63 14.02
CA TYR A 137 5.76 -0.39 14.24
C TYR A 137 6.56 -0.30 12.93
N GLY A 138 6.21 -1.11 11.92
CA GLY A 138 6.82 -1.05 10.59
C GLY A 138 6.60 0.31 9.91
N LEU A 139 5.36 0.81 9.93
CA LEU A 139 5.02 2.13 9.39
C LEU A 139 5.65 3.27 10.20
N SER A 140 5.66 3.17 11.54
CA SER A 140 6.28 4.18 12.40
C SER A 140 7.78 4.28 12.15
N THR A 141 8.48 3.14 12.01
CA THR A 141 9.90 3.10 11.65
C THR A 141 10.14 3.70 10.27
N THR A 142 9.32 3.33 9.29
CA THR A 142 9.40 3.86 7.91
C THR A 142 9.19 5.38 7.88
N SER A 143 8.29 5.90 8.72
CA SER A 143 8.05 7.33 8.87
C SER A 143 9.30 8.08 9.35
N VAL A 144 10.01 7.53 10.33
CA VAL A 144 11.27 8.13 10.82
C VAL A 144 12.36 8.08 9.74
N VAL A 145 12.53 6.93 9.08
CA VAL A 145 13.51 6.78 7.99
C VAL A 145 13.21 7.76 6.85
N TYR A 146 11.93 7.91 6.48
CA TYR A 146 11.49 8.82 5.44
C TYR A 146 11.66 10.30 5.84
N ALA A 147 11.41 10.66 7.10
CA ALA A 147 11.67 12.02 7.58
C ALA A 147 13.16 12.39 7.41
N ILE A 148 14.07 11.48 7.77
CA ILE A 148 15.50 11.68 7.54
C ILE A 148 15.81 11.78 6.03
N ASN A 149 15.13 10.99 5.20
CA ASN A 149 15.28 11.04 3.74
C ASN A 149 14.98 12.41 3.15
N VAL A 150 13.88 13.02 3.60
CA VAL A 150 13.47 14.37 3.22
C VAL A 150 14.49 15.41 3.71
N LEU A 151 14.99 15.28 4.94
CA LEU A 151 16.00 16.19 5.49
C LEU A 151 17.34 16.13 4.73
N MET A 152 17.79 14.93 4.33
CA MET A 152 18.98 14.80 3.49
C MET A 152 18.76 15.47 2.13
N MET A 153 17.59 15.26 1.52
CA MET A 153 17.26 15.90 0.24
C MET A 153 17.22 17.43 0.34
N ILE A 154 16.71 17.99 1.44
CA ILE A 154 16.71 19.46 1.65
C ILE A 154 18.14 20.02 1.61
N ASN A 155 19.12 19.32 2.20
CA ASN A 155 20.51 19.76 2.15
C ASN A 155 21.10 19.66 0.74
N VAL A 156 20.80 18.59 -0.02
CA VAL A 156 21.21 18.50 -1.43
C VAL A 156 20.62 19.67 -2.24
N LEU A 157 19.34 20.00 -2.01
CA LEU A 157 18.70 21.14 -2.68
C LEU A 157 19.27 22.49 -2.28
N TYR A 158 19.91 22.62 -1.12
CA TYR A 158 20.59 23.86 -0.74
C TYR A 158 21.88 24.06 -1.56
N GLN A 159 22.52 22.98 -1.97
CA GLN A 159 23.78 22.99 -2.74
C GLN A 159 23.51 23.03 -4.25
N ASP A 160 22.66 22.14 -4.75
CA ASP A 160 22.46 21.90 -6.19
C ASP A 160 21.11 22.45 -6.70
N TYR A 161 20.73 23.63 -6.20
CA TYR A 161 19.49 24.29 -6.59
C TYR A 161 19.54 24.74 -8.06
N HIS A 162 18.70 24.14 -8.91
CA HIS A 162 18.58 24.54 -10.32
C HIS A 162 17.53 25.65 -10.53
N SER A 163 16.28 25.41 -10.11
CA SER A 163 15.16 26.33 -10.38
C SER A 163 13.94 26.10 -9.49
N MET A 164 12.94 27.00 -9.58
CA MET A 164 11.69 26.88 -8.81
C MET A 164 10.91 25.60 -9.15
N SER A 165 11.08 25.07 -10.37
CA SER A 165 10.55 23.76 -10.75
C SER A 165 11.14 22.61 -9.93
N THR A 166 12.40 22.70 -9.49
CA THR A 166 13.05 21.71 -8.60
C THR A 166 12.36 21.66 -7.24
N ILE A 167 12.16 22.83 -6.61
CA ILE A 167 11.46 22.93 -5.32
C ILE A 167 10.03 22.42 -5.45
N SER A 168 9.31 22.84 -6.50
CA SER A 168 7.95 22.38 -6.75
C SER A 168 7.88 20.86 -6.91
N CYS A 169 8.79 20.27 -7.69
CA CYS A 169 8.88 18.83 -7.90
C CYS A 169 9.15 18.07 -6.58
N PHE A 170 10.14 18.53 -5.80
CA PHE A 170 10.45 17.99 -4.48
C PHE A 170 9.24 18.02 -3.54
N ILE A 171 8.55 19.16 -3.44
CA ILE A 171 7.36 19.31 -2.59
C ILE A 171 6.26 18.35 -3.06
N SER A 172 5.97 18.30 -4.37
CA SER A 172 4.94 17.42 -4.92
C SER A 172 5.22 15.94 -4.62
N PHE A 173 6.44 15.47 -4.88
CA PHE A 173 6.81 14.08 -4.60
C PHE A 173 6.79 13.75 -3.11
N THR A 174 7.27 14.69 -2.28
CA THR A 174 7.26 14.52 -0.83
C THR A 174 5.84 14.39 -0.28
N LEU A 175 4.92 15.26 -0.74
CA LEU A 175 3.51 15.25 -0.32
C LEU A 175 2.78 13.98 -0.74
N LEU A 176 3.06 13.45 -1.93
CA LEU A 176 2.42 12.21 -2.40
C LEU A 176 2.73 11.02 -1.48
N VAL A 177 3.98 10.88 -1.05
CA VAL A 177 4.38 9.84 -0.12
C VAL A 177 3.89 10.14 1.30
N GLN A 178 3.94 11.39 1.73
CA GLN A 178 3.45 11.80 3.06
C GLN A 178 1.96 11.50 3.24
N MET A 179 1.13 11.79 2.24
CA MET A 179 -0.30 11.50 2.25
C MET A 179 -0.56 9.99 2.37
N LYS A 180 0.18 9.17 1.61
CA LYS A 180 0.10 7.72 1.69
C LYS A 180 0.46 7.24 3.09
N LEU A 181 1.60 7.68 3.60
CA LEU A 181 2.12 7.28 4.91
C LEU A 181 1.18 7.69 6.05
N TYR A 182 0.62 8.91 5.99
CA TYR A 182 -0.36 9.40 6.97
C TYR A 182 -1.63 8.54 6.98
N ASN A 183 -2.19 8.23 5.81
CA ASN A 183 -3.37 7.38 5.71
C ASN A 183 -3.10 5.98 6.27
N SER A 184 -1.98 5.36 5.90
CA SER A 184 -1.59 4.03 6.40
C SER A 184 -1.35 4.03 7.93
N LEU A 185 -0.72 5.07 8.47
CA LEU A 185 -0.50 5.21 9.92
C LEU A 185 -1.79 5.44 10.69
N SER A 186 -2.71 6.25 10.15
CA SER A 186 -4.03 6.47 10.76
C SER A 186 -4.80 5.16 10.86
N VAL A 187 -4.83 4.36 9.78
CA VAL A 187 -5.44 3.03 9.77
C VAL A 187 -4.77 2.11 10.78
N ALA A 188 -3.44 2.03 10.79
CA ALA A 188 -2.69 1.18 11.73
C ALA A 188 -2.97 1.55 13.19
N TYR A 189 -3.02 2.85 13.49
CA TYR A 189 -3.31 3.34 14.84
C TYR A 189 -4.74 3.01 15.27
N GLN A 190 -5.73 3.19 14.38
CA GLN A 190 -7.11 2.81 14.67
C GLN A 190 -7.27 1.30 14.87
N SER A 191 -6.56 0.49 14.08
CA SER A 191 -6.57 -0.97 14.21
C SER A 191 -5.99 -1.47 15.54
N VAL A 192 -4.92 -0.86 16.02
CA VAL A 192 -4.31 -1.21 17.31
C VAL A 192 -5.10 -0.66 18.50
N LYS A 193 -5.71 0.52 18.39
CA LYS A 193 -6.41 1.16 19.51
C LYS A 193 -7.81 0.61 19.75
N ASN A 194 -8.52 0.25 18.68
CA ASN A 194 -9.92 -0.15 18.75
C ASN A 194 -10.13 -1.66 18.54
N ASP A 195 -9.05 -2.45 18.49
CA ASP A 195 -9.07 -3.89 18.18
C ASP A 195 -9.86 -4.21 16.90
N LYS A 196 -9.68 -3.37 15.88
CA LYS A 196 -10.37 -3.49 14.59
C LYS A 196 -9.42 -3.93 13.50
N MET A 197 -9.93 -4.74 12.58
CA MET A 197 -9.25 -5.04 11.34
C MET A 197 -9.85 -4.20 10.22
N MET A 198 -9.08 -3.25 9.70
CA MET A 198 -9.46 -2.41 8.57
C MET A 198 -8.59 -2.76 7.38
N SER A 199 -9.16 -2.77 6.17
CA SER A 199 -8.36 -2.88 4.95
C SER A 199 -7.54 -1.61 4.73
N ALA A 200 -6.28 -1.75 4.36
CA ALA A 200 -5.40 -0.66 3.93
C ALA A 200 -5.24 -0.59 2.40
N PHE A 201 -5.64 -1.64 1.68
CA PHE A 201 -5.42 -1.77 0.24
C PHE A 201 -6.58 -1.20 -0.60
N MET A 202 -7.81 -1.30 -0.11
CA MET A 202 -9.00 -0.84 -0.82
C MET A 202 -9.13 0.69 -0.70
N SER A 203 -9.40 1.37 -1.81
CA SER A 203 -9.65 2.82 -1.87
C SER A 203 -10.84 3.27 -1.00
N GLU A 204 -11.67 2.32 -0.54
CA GLU A 204 -12.75 2.52 0.41
C GLU A 204 -12.37 1.83 1.72
N PHE A 205 -12.50 2.55 2.83
CA PHE A 205 -12.26 1.99 4.15
C PHE A 205 -13.32 0.95 4.45
N VAL A 206 -12.99 -0.33 4.33
CA VAL A 206 -13.88 -1.42 4.74
C VAL A 206 -13.34 -2.06 6.01
N SER A 207 -14.19 -2.12 7.04
CA SER A 207 -13.89 -2.76 8.32
C SER A 207 -14.43 -4.18 8.29
N PHE A 208 -13.58 -5.15 8.59
CA PHE A 208 -14.05 -6.51 8.83
C PHE A 208 -14.82 -6.55 10.14
N ASN A 209 -16.00 -7.18 10.16
CA ASN A 209 -16.91 -7.12 11.29
C ASN A 209 -17.51 -8.48 11.70
N VAL A 210 -17.37 -9.51 10.88
CA VAL A 210 -17.80 -10.89 11.19
C VAL A 210 -16.69 -11.91 10.91
N LEU A 211 -16.80 -13.09 11.51
CA LEU A 211 -15.96 -14.24 11.17
C LEU A 211 -16.39 -14.84 9.84
N ASP A 212 -15.41 -15.30 9.07
CA ASP A 212 -15.65 -15.96 7.79
C ASP A 212 -16.46 -17.27 7.99
N LYS A 213 -17.44 -17.51 7.12
CA LYS A 213 -18.35 -18.66 7.20
C LYS A 213 -17.63 -19.99 6.97
N ASP A 214 -16.66 -20.02 6.08
CA ASP A 214 -15.88 -21.23 5.77
C ASP A 214 -15.02 -21.61 6.96
N TYR A 215 -14.45 -20.63 7.67
CA TYR A 215 -13.73 -20.86 8.93
C TYR A 215 -14.64 -21.48 10.02
N ILE A 216 -15.88 -21.01 10.15
CA ILE A 216 -16.85 -21.57 11.11
C ILE A 216 -17.23 -23.01 10.74
N LEU A 217 -17.45 -23.27 9.44
CA LEU A 217 -17.78 -24.61 8.92
C LEU A 217 -16.64 -25.61 9.13
N ASP A 218 -15.40 -25.24 8.84
CA ASP A 218 -14.22 -26.08 9.07
C ASP A 218 -14.02 -26.42 10.56
N LYS A 219 -14.35 -25.48 11.46
CA LYS A 219 -14.32 -25.72 12.91
C LYS A 219 -15.42 -26.69 13.35
N GLN A 220 -16.61 -26.61 12.77
CA GLN A 220 -17.72 -27.54 13.04
C GLN A 220 -17.46 -28.94 12.47
N ASN A 221 -16.71 -29.03 11.37
CA ASN A 221 -16.37 -30.28 10.67
C ASN A 221 -15.02 -30.91 11.12
N GLY A 222 -14.45 -30.48 12.25
CA GLY A 222 -13.26 -31.11 12.86
C GLY A 222 -13.45 -32.60 13.20
N PRO A 223 -12.36 -33.35 13.49
CA PRO A 223 -12.13 -34.75 13.07
C PRO A 223 -12.94 -35.86 13.78
N ASP A 224 -14.15 -35.59 14.25
CA ASP A 224 -15.02 -36.59 14.88
C ASP A 224 -16.36 -36.84 14.15
N ASN A 225 -16.58 -36.27 12.96
CA ASN A 225 -17.79 -36.53 12.17
C ASN A 225 -17.52 -37.15 10.79
N SER A 226 -16.57 -38.09 10.73
CA SER A 226 -16.65 -39.15 9.73
C SER A 226 -17.21 -40.40 10.40
N ASN A 227 -18.53 -40.46 10.55
CA ASN A 227 -19.32 -41.67 10.29
C ASN A 227 -20.81 -41.36 10.29
N ASP A 228 -21.44 -41.80 9.20
CA ASP A 228 -22.86 -42.04 9.00
C ASP A 228 -23.81 -40.84 8.93
N SER A 229 -24.08 -40.38 7.71
CA SER A 229 -25.39 -40.71 7.09
C SER A 229 -25.30 -40.63 5.56
N ASN A 230 -25.18 -41.80 4.93
CA ASN A 230 -25.71 -42.03 3.58
C ASN A 230 -27.25 -42.00 3.61
N ASP A 231 -27.81 -41.77 2.42
CA ASP A 231 -29.24 -41.82 2.05
C ASP A 231 -30.10 -40.66 2.58
N SER A 232 -30.74 -39.84 1.74
CA SER A 232 -31.64 -40.31 0.68
C SER A 232 -31.87 -39.23 -0.38
N ASN A 233 -31.87 -39.65 -1.64
CA ASN A 233 -32.69 -39.05 -2.70
C ASN A 233 -34.15 -38.93 -2.21
N ASP A 234 -34.83 -37.81 -2.45
CA ASP A 234 -36.02 -37.80 -3.33
C ASP A 234 -36.59 -36.38 -3.56
N SER A 235 -37.16 -36.21 -4.76
CA SER A 235 -38.22 -35.27 -5.16
C SER A 235 -37.96 -33.77 -5.31
N ASN A 236 -37.64 -33.42 -6.56
CA ASN A 236 -38.19 -32.25 -7.25
C ASN A 236 -39.72 -32.19 -7.13
N GLU A 237 -40.26 -30.97 -7.02
CA GLU A 237 -41.17 -30.34 -8.01
C GLU A 237 -42.23 -29.44 -7.37
N SER A 238 -42.08 -28.14 -7.64
CA SER A 238 -42.96 -27.04 -7.29
C SER A 238 -44.29 -27.10 -8.05
N ILE A 239 -45.41 -27.14 -7.33
CA ILE A 239 -46.77 -27.01 -7.89
C ILE A 239 -47.16 -25.53 -7.99
N VAL A 240 -47.41 -25.08 -9.23
CA VAL A 240 -47.98 -23.78 -9.62
C VAL A 240 -49.51 -23.77 -9.39
N PRO A 241 -50.14 -22.66 -8.96
CA PRO A 241 -51.58 -22.62 -8.69
C PRO A 241 -52.45 -22.43 -9.94
N LYS A 242 -53.60 -23.10 -9.97
CA LYS A 242 -54.66 -23.02 -11.00
C LYS A 242 -55.50 -21.73 -10.85
N PRO A 243 -55.90 -21.07 -11.95
CA PRO A 243 -56.97 -20.07 -11.92
C PRO A 243 -58.36 -20.72 -12.01
N THR A 244 -59.27 -20.20 -11.19
CA THR A 244 -60.72 -20.41 -11.18
C THR A 244 -61.40 -19.89 -12.44
N ASN A 245 -62.32 -20.66 -13.02
CA ASN A 245 -63.49 -20.17 -13.74
C ASN A 245 -64.53 -21.30 -13.89
N ASN A 246 -65.78 -21.00 -13.53
CA ASN A 246 -67.00 -21.78 -13.80
C ASN A 246 -68.20 -20.87 -13.52
N PRO A 247 -69.38 -21.13 -14.10
CA PRO A 247 -69.74 -21.33 -15.51
C PRO A 247 -70.30 -20.05 -16.17
#